data_AF-A0A6B8TIV5-F1
#
_entry.id   AF-A0A6B8TIV5-F1
#
_cell.length_a   1.000
_cell.length_b   1.000
_cell.length_c   1.000
_cell.angle_alpha   90.00
_cell.angle_beta   90.00
_cell.angle_gamma   90.00
#
_symmetry.space_group_name_H-M   'P 1'
#
loop_
_entity.id
_entity.type
_entity.pdbx_description
1 polymer ?
#
loop_
_entity_poly.entity_id
_entity_poly.type
_entity_poly.pdbx_seq_one_letter_code
_entity_poly.pdbx_strand_id
1 'polypeptide(L)'
;MTVTEPAHCEWCGREIALSPRGRRRKYCDQTCRQRAYEHRKAGAPGESGSGAGEMAGSGEAALARTTGAGMSGDRLSALRDGLFELRCAAEDVETAVSEGADAGEVAAMCRELVIKARELEHFR
;
A
#
# COMPACT_ATOMS: atom_id res chain seq x y z
N MET A 1 -0.06 35.22 9.84
CA MET A 1 -0.41 34.38 8.68
C MET A 1 0.11 32.98 8.99
N THR A 2 -0.77 32.01 9.26
CA THR A 2 -0.37 30.62 9.52
C THR A 2 -0.51 29.82 8.23
N VAL A 3 0.61 29.42 7.64
CA VAL A 3 0.66 28.58 6.44
C VAL A 3 0.23 27.16 6.84
N THR A 4 -0.65 26.51 6.07
CA THR A 4 -1.18 25.18 6.37
C THR A 4 -0.44 24.14 5.51
N GLU A 5 0.29 23.21 6.13
CA GLU A 5 1.10 22.17 5.45
C GLU A 5 0.27 20.96 4.92
N PRO A 6 0.56 20.43 3.71
CA PRO A 6 -0.20 19.36 3.03
C PRO A 6 -0.12 17.98 3.72
N ALA A 7 -1.22 17.20 3.70
CA ALA A 7 -1.30 15.85 4.28
C ALA A 7 -0.99 14.76 3.25
N HIS A 8 -0.52 13.58 3.69
CA HIS A 8 -0.05 12.48 2.83
C HIS A 8 -0.60 11.12 3.29
N CYS A 9 -0.61 10.12 2.39
CA CYS A 9 -1.10 8.78 2.74
C CYS A 9 -0.15 7.96 3.62
N GLU A 10 -0.60 7.55 4.80
CA GLU A 10 0.07 6.58 5.68
C GLU A 10 0.20 5.12 5.12
N TRP A 11 -0.05 4.86 3.82
CA TRP A 11 0.08 3.51 3.22
C TRP A 11 0.57 3.49 1.75
N CYS A 12 0.18 4.45 0.92
CA CYS A 12 0.53 4.56 -0.50
C CYS A 12 1.47 5.76 -0.78
N GLY A 13 1.67 6.65 0.21
CA GLY A 13 2.47 7.87 0.11
C GLY A 13 1.82 9.08 -0.60
N ARG A 14 0.78 8.88 -1.42
CA ARG A 14 0.17 9.95 -2.25
C ARG A 14 -0.42 11.12 -1.41
N GLU A 15 -0.30 12.34 -1.93
CA GLU A 15 -0.82 13.59 -1.33
C GLU A 15 -2.33 13.57 -1.10
N ILE A 16 -2.76 14.22 -0.02
CA ILE A 16 -4.16 14.34 0.41
C ILE A 16 -4.50 15.81 0.59
N ALA A 17 -5.58 16.22 -0.07
CA ALA A 17 -6.16 17.54 0.12
C ALA A 17 -6.58 17.75 1.59
N LEU A 18 -6.09 18.84 2.19
CA LEU A 18 -6.46 19.27 3.53
C LEU A 18 -7.85 19.87 3.53
N SER A 19 -8.72 19.36 4.40
CA SER A 19 -10.03 19.98 4.62
C SER A 19 -9.91 21.07 5.69
N PRO A 20 -10.43 22.30 5.46
CA PRO A 20 -10.30 23.42 6.40
C PRO A 20 -11.15 23.24 7.67
N ARG A 21 -12.06 22.26 7.69
CA ARG A 21 -12.85 21.87 8.87
C ARG A 21 -12.99 20.34 8.96
N GLY A 22 -13.02 19.81 10.17
CA GLY A 22 -13.18 18.38 10.46
C GLY A 22 -11.86 17.64 10.75
N ARG A 23 -11.95 16.32 10.91
CA ARG A 23 -10.81 15.45 11.24
C ARG A 23 -9.86 15.32 10.05
N ARG A 24 -8.56 15.56 10.27
CA ARG A 24 -7.51 15.35 9.25
C ARG A 24 -7.52 13.91 8.72
N ARG A 25 -7.49 13.75 7.39
CA ARG A 25 -7.43 12.46 6.69
C ARG A 25 -6.00 11.92 6.75
N LYS A 26 -5.84 10.64 7.07
CA LYS A 26 -4.54 9.96 7.24
C LYS A 26 -4.05 9.22 6.00
N TYR A 27 -4.91 9.07 5.00
CA TYR A 27 -4.67 8.17 3.87
C TYR A 27 -5.15 8.81 2.57
N CYS A 28 -4.31 8.74 1.51
CA CYS A 28 -4.55 9.27 0.13
C CYS A 28 -5.95 8.94 -0.30
N ASP A 29 -6.32 7.72 0.05
CA ASP A 29 -7.66 7.25 -0.10
C ASP A 29 -7.97 6.19 0.96
N GLN A 30 -9.21 5.76 1.01
CA GLN A 30 -9.64 4.67 1.88
C GLN A 30 -8.81 3.38 1.65
N THR A 31 -8.36 3.13 0.41
CA THR A 31 -7.56 1.95 -0.01
C THR A 31 -6.26 1.79 0.76
N CYS A 32 -5.63 2.92 1.02
CA CYS A 32 -4.46 3.02 1.85
C CYS A 32 -4.73 2.70 3.33
N ARG A 33 -5.84 3.25 3.83
CA ARG A 33 -6.19 3.22 5.25
C ARG A 33 -6.40 1.82 5.76
N GLN A 34 -7.15 1.06 4.97
CA GLN A 34 -7.57 -0.28 5.33
C GLN A 34 -6.39 -1.26 5.39
N ARG A 35 -5.39 -1.04 4.54
CA ARG A 35 -4.25 -1.92 4.31
C ARG A 35 -3.20 -1.70 5.43
N ALA A 36 -3.03 -0.45 5.91
CA ALA A 36 -2.25 -0.08 7.12
C ALA A 36 -2.85 -0.62 8.42
N TYR A 37 -4.11 -1.01 8.36
CA TYR A 37 -4.82 -1.67 9.41
C TYR A 37 -4.98 -3.15 9.12
N GLU A 38 -4.18 -3.78 8.27
CA GLU A 38 -4.15 -5.25 8.18
C GLU A 38 -2.72 -5.73 8.46
N HIS A 39 -1.74 -4.87 8.18
CA HIS A 39 -0.34 -5.03 8.55
C HIS A 39 -0.07 -4.89 10.07
N ARG A 40 -0.88 -4.14 10.83
CA ARG A 40 -0.64 -3.94 12.28
C ARG A 40 -1.10 -5.13 13.13
N LYS A 41 -2.21 -5.75 12.77
CA LYS A 41 -2.63 -7.01 13.41
C LYS A 41 -1.63 -8.16 13.23
N ALA A 42 -0.92 -8.20 12.10
CA ALA A 42 -0.02 -9.29 11.73
C ALA A 42 1.27 -9.34 12.59
N GLY A 43 1.64 -8.23 13.26
CA GLY A 43 2.85 -8.11 14.08
C GLY A 43 2.63 -8.11 15.61
N ALA A 44 1.44 -8.46 16.09
CA ALA A 44 1.18 -8.53 17.53
C ALA A 44 1.60 -9.91 18.10
N PRO A 45 2.60 -9.98 19.01
CA PRO A 45 3.04 -11.25 19.57
C PRO A 45 1.97 -11.78 20.52
N GLY A 46 1.55 -13.02 20.32
CA GLY A 46 1.04 -13.81 21.43
C GLY A 46 2.22 -14.15 22.35
N GLU A 47 2.37 -13.43 23.46
CA GLU A 47 2.50 -13.99 24.82
C GLU A 47 2.74 -12.91 25.91
N SER A 48 1.82 -12.93 26.90
CA SER A 48 2.00 -12.65 28.34
C SER A 48 2.30 -11.23 28.85
N GLY A 49 1.31 -10.61 29.53
CA GLY A 49 1.57 -9.59 30.57
C GLY A 49 0.52 -8.49 30.69
N SER A 50 -0.12 -8.41 31.85
CA SER A 50 -1.37 -7.71 32.17
C SER A 50 -1.26 -6.20 32.50
N GLY A 51 -2.28 -5.43 32.08
CA GLY A 51 -2.83 -4.20 32.71
C GLY A 51 -2.21 -2.87 32.25
N ALA A 52 -2.93 -1.79 31.91
CA ALA A 52 -4.35 -1.42 31.80
C ALA A 52 -4.39 -0.32 30.70
N GLY A 53 -5.29 -0.31 29.72
CA GLY A 53 -6.63 0.25 29.83
C GLY A 53 -6.80 1.47 28.88
N GLU A 54 -7.52 1.24 27.76
CA GLU A 54 -8.44 2.16 27.05
C GLU A 54 -7.86 3.34 26.21
N MET A 55 -8.17 3.56 24.92
CA MET A 55 -9.17 3.04 23.96
C MET A 55 -8.65 3.23 22.52
N ALA A 56 -8.54 2.16 21.73
CA ALA A 56 -8.34 2.25 20.27
C ALA A 56 -9.22 1.20 19.56
N GLY A 57 -10.19 1.72 18.81
CA GLY A 57 -11.29 0.97 18.20
C GLY A 57 -10.85 -0.18 17.31
N SER A 58 -11.58 -1.27 17.52
CA SER A 58 -11.58 -2.55 16.85
C SER A 58 -12.10 -2.49 15.40
N GLY A 59 -11.59 -3.40 14.57
CA GLY A 59 -11.98 -3.58 13.17
C GLY A 59 -11.13 -4.55 12.33
N GLU A 60 -10.09 -5.20 12.86
CA GLU A 60 -9.01 -5.80 12.03
C GLU A 60 -9.32 -7.22 11.56
N ALA A 61 -10.58 -7.66 11.64
CA ALA A 61 -10.96 -9.08 11.46
C ALA A 61 -11.95 -9.34 10.30
N ALA A 62 -12.25 -8.36 9.46
CA ALA A 62 -13.44 -8.43 8.60
C ALA A 62 -13.20 -8.47 7.07
N LEU A 63 -11.98 -8.67 6.55
CA LEU A 63 -11.76 -8.64 5.09
C LEU A 63 -11.08 -9.89 4.48
N ALA A 64 -11.35 -11.08 5.02
CA ALA A 64 -10.80 -12.34 4.53
C ALA A 64 -11.77 -13.19 3.66
N ARG A 65 -12.87 -12.65 3.11
CA ARG A 65 -13.99 -13.51 2.64
C ARG A 65 -14.58 -13.31 1.24
N THR A 66 -13.93 -12.66 0.27
CA THR A 66 -14.59 -12.47 -1.04
C THR A 66 -13.88 -12.90 -2.31
N THR A 67 -12.78 -13.65 -2.28
CA THR A 67 -12.33 -14.40 -3.47
C THR A 67 -11.71 -15.73 -3.05
N GLY A 68 -12.18 -16.82 -3.68
CA GLY A 68 -11.80 -18.20 -3.39
C GLY A 68 -10.30 -18.47 -3.45
N ALA A 69 -9.87 -19.47 -2.68
CA ALA A 69 -8.51 -19.76 -2.22
C ALA A 69 -8.04 -18.78 -1.12
N GLY A 70 -8.07 -19.24 0.14
CA GLY A 70 -7.54 -18.49 1.28
C GLY A 70 -6.04 -18.30 1.13
N MET A 71 -5.63 -17.17 0.57
CA MET A 71 -4.27 -16.67 0.70
C MET A 71 -4.02 -16.39 2.19
N SER A 72 -2.91 -16.88 2.76
CA SER A 72 -2.51 -16.46 4.11
C SER A 72 -2.39 -14.93 4.15
N GLY A 73 -2.57 -14.31 5.32
CA GLY A 73 -2.44 -12.86 5.47
C GLY A 73 -1.12 -12.34 4.89
N ASP A 74 -0.07 -13.12 5.04
CA ASP A 74 1.27 -12.86 4.51
C ASP A 74 1.32 -12.95 2.98
N ARG A 75 0.63 -13.92 2.37
CA ARG A 75 0.58 -14.06 0.91
C ARG A 75 -0.22 -12.93 0.26
N LEU A 76 -1.28 -12.45 0.91
CA LEU A 76 -2.00 -11.25 0.48
C LEU A 76 -1.17 -9.98 0.68
N SER A 77 -0.42 -9.85 1.77
CA SER A 77 0.52 -8.73 1.96
C SER A 77 1.58 -8.73 0.87
N ALA A 78 2.19 -9.88 0.59
CA ALA A 78 3.18 -10.04 -0.47
C ALA A 78 2.62 -9.67 -1.85
N LEU A 79 1.38 -10.08 -2.18
CA LEU A 79 0.72 -9.65 -3.42
C LEU A 79 0.47 -8.13 -3.43
N ARG A 80 0.09 -7.56 -2.30
CA ARG A 80 -0.19 -6.13 -2.14
C ARG A 80 1.07 -5.27 -2.27
N ASP A 81 2.20 -5.78 -1.80
CA ASP A 81 3.53 -5.18 -1.89
C ASP A 81 4.07 -5.33 -3.32
N GLY A 82 3.91 -6.51 -3.92
CA GLY A 82 4.27 -6.73 -5.31
C GLY A 82 3.47 -5.87 -6.29
N LEU A 83 2.15 -5.70 -6.09
CA LEU A 83 1.35 -4.78 -6.91
C LEU A 83 1.77 -3.32 -6.73
N PHE A 84 2.29 -2.96 -5.56
CA PHE A 84 2.85 -1.64 -5.31
C PHE A 84 4.19 -1.48 -6.04
N GLU A 85 5.07 -2.48 -5.98
CA GLU A 85 6.33 -2.52 -6.75
C GLU A 85 6.08 -2.47 -8.27
N LEU A 86 5.07 -3.18 -8.77
CA LEU A 86 4.70 -3.16 -10.18
C LEU A 86 4.27 -1.76 -10.61
N ARG A 87 3.49 -1.06 -9.78
CA ARG A 87 3.10 0.33 -10.04
C ARG A 87 4.33 1.24 -10.05
N CYS A 88 5.25 1.10 -9.10
CA CYS A 88 6.46 1.92 -9.05
C CYS A 88 7.36 1.68 -10.26
N ALA A 89 7.55 0.43 -10.67
CA ALA A 89 8.28 0.10 -11.89
C ALA A 89 7.61 0.69 -13.16
N ALA A 90 6.29 0.90 -13.14
CA ALA A 90 5.57 1.55 -14.24
C ALA A 90 5.75 3.06 -14.22
N GLU A 91 5.75 3.67 -13.04
CA GLU A 91 6.08 5.08 -12.80
C GLU A 91 7.56 5.37 -13.20
N ASP A 92 8.47 4.42 -13.01
CA ASP A 92 9.87 4.52 -13.44
C ASP A 92 10.00 4.53 -14.97
N VAL A 93 9.20 3.71 -15.67
CA VAL A 93 9.14 3.73 -17.14
C VAL A 93 8.60 5.06 -17.65
N GLU A 94 7.55 5.61 -17.03
CA GLU A 94 7.02 6.93 -17.36
C GLU A 94 8.10 8.02 -17.20
N THR A 95 8.90 7.92 -16.14
CA THR A 95 10.00 8.85 -15.86
C THR A 95 11.13 8.72 -16.89
N ALA A 96 11.59 7.49 -17.17
CA ALA A 96 12.65 7.23 -18.13
C ALA A 96 12.29 7.74 -19.54
N VAL A 97 11.03 7.54 -19.97
CA VAL A 97 10.53 8.10 -21.23
C VAL A 97 10.54 9.63 -21.20
N SER A 98 10.12 10.23 -20.09
CA SER A 98 10.11 11.69 -19.93
C SER A 98 11.52 12.30 -19.95
N GLU A 99 12.54 11.54 -19.54
CA GLU A 99 13.96 11.94 -19.55
C GLU A 99 14.68 11.62 -20.87
N GLY A 100 13.98 11.02 -21.83
CA GLY A 100 14.53 10.71 -23.15
C GLY A 100 15.44 9.48 -23.15
N ALA A 101 15.22 8.52 -22.24
CA ALA A 101 15.90 7.23 -22.27
C ALA A 101 15.76 6.57 -23.65
N ASP A 102 16.82 5.87 -24.08
CA ASP A 102 16.80 5.24 -25.38
C ASP A 102 15.83 4.05 -25.42
N ALA A 103 15.44 3.67 -26.64
CA ALA A 103 14.44 2.63 -26.83
C ALA A 103 14.86 1.25 -26.27
N GLY A 104 16.17 0.95 -26.21
CA GLY A 104 16.70 -0.28 -25.63
C GLY A 104 16.54 -0.32 -24.12
N GLU A 105 16.80 0.82 -23.46
CA GLU A 105 16.62 0.99 -22.02
C GLU A 105 15.14 0.91 -21.61
N VAL A 106 14.25 1.67 -22.26
CA VAL A 106 12.81 1.60 -22.01
C VAL A 106 12.27 0.19 -22.27
N ALA A 107 12.76 -0.49 -23.31
CA ALA A 107 12.41 -1.88 -23.57
C ALA A 107 12.89 -2.83 -22.47
N ALA A 108 14.04 -2.58 -21.85
CA ALA A 108 14.51 -3.35 -20.70
C ALA A 108 13.62 -3.16 -19.48
N MET A 109 13.26 -1.92 -19.15
CA MET A 109 12.37 -1.62 -18.03
C MET A 109 10.97 -2.20 -18.24
N CYS A 110 10.43 -2.14 -19.46
CA CYS A 110 9.17 -2.79 -19.81
C CYS A 110 9.24 -4.32 -19.65
N ARG A 111 10.40 -4.94 -19.93
CA ARG A 111 10.58 -6.38 -19.69
C ARG A 111 10.56 -6.70 -18.20
N GLU A 112 11.23 -5.91 -17.37
CA GLU A 112 11.19 -6.05 -15.90
C GLU A 112 9.78 -5.89 -15.34
N LEU A 113 9.00 -4.92 -15.85
CA LEU A 113 7.58 -4.77 -15.54
C LEU A 113 6.77 -6.03 -15.84
N VAL A 114 6.98 -6.61 -17.02
CA VAL A 114 6.30 -7.84 -17.44
C VAL A 114 6.74 -9.03 -16.58
N ILE A 115 8.01 -9.10 -16.17
CA ILE A 115 8.51 -10.12 -15.24
C ILE A 115 7.80 -9.98 -13.89
N LYS A 116 7.81 -8.80 -13.27
CA LYS A 116 7.10 -8.54 -12.00
C LYS A 116 5.61 -8.84 -12.10
N ALA A 117 4.97 -8.50 -13.23
CA ALA A 117 3.56 -8.85 -13.45
C ALA A 117 3.34 -10.37 -13.47
N ARG A 118 4.22 -11.13 -14.13
CA ARG A 118 4.16 -12.61 -14.19
C ARG A 118 4.49 -13.29 -12.87
N GLU A 119 5.38 -12.72 -12.08
CA GLU A 119 5.63 -13.16 -10.71
C GLU A 119 4.36 -12.98 -9.86
N LEU A 120 3.65 -11.87 -10.04
CA LEU A 120 2.38 -11.63 -9.37
C LEU A 120 1.25 -12.55 -9.86
N GLU A 121 1.30 -13.04 -11.11
CA GLU A 121 0.36 -14.05 -11.61
C GLU A 121 0.44 -15.37 -10.83
N HIS A 122 1.55 -15.70 -10.17
CA HIS A 122 1.66 -16.91 -9.33
C HIS A 122 0.86 -16.81 -8.02
N PHE A 123 0.34 -15.62 -7.70
CA PHE A 123 -0.56 -15.41 -6.57
C PHE A 123 -2.03 -15.64 -6.95
N ARG A 124 -2.32 -15.94 -8.22
CA ARG A 124 -3.64 -16.16 -8.81
C ARG A 124 -4.21 -17.56 -8.55
#